data_AF-A0A1L9VW09-F1
#
_entry.id   AF-A0A1L9VW09-F1
#
_cell.length_a   1.000
_cell.length_b   1.000
_cell.length_c   1.000
_cell.angle_alpha   90.00
_cell.angle_beta   90.00
_cell.angle_gamma   90.00
#
_symmetry.space_group_name_H-M   'P 1'
#
loop_
_entity.id
_entity.type
_entity.pdbx_description
1 polymer ?
#
loop_
_entity_poly.entity_id
_entity_poly.type
_entity_poly.pdbx_seq_one_letter_code
_entity_poly.pdbx_strand_id
1 'polypeptide(L)'
;MTTVWVAIYNPTDKRDPCHWALWLKTSDDQSVILQVGDEKNGRGYYVEDPIYKEPMRSARLAEVIDCGTIPSSKHNQAVLLIQAHPVDNQSTTWNCQAWVIENLENLEQHGLLQVSPTVKASLQAKRQNWQ
;
A
#
# COMPACT_ATOMS: atom_id res chain seq x y z
N MET A 1 -3.78 9.95 16.29
CA MET A 1 -4.37 9.24 15.13
C MET A 1 -3.23 8.60 14.33
N THR A 2 -3.54 7.60 13.50
CA THR A 2 -2.65 7.11 12.45
C THR A 2 -3.25 7.49 11.11
N THR A 3 -2.54 8.23 10.29
CA THR A 3 -2.99 8.54 8.92
C THR A 3 -2.46 7.48 7.97
N VAL A 4 -3.28 7.13 6.98
CA VAL A 4 -2.99 6.11 5.96
C VAL A 4 -2.89 6.81 4.61
N TRP A 5 -1.80 6.58 3.90
CA TRP A 5 -1.63 7.00 2.52
C TRP A 5 -1.29 5.83 1.61
N VAL A 6 -1.59 5.98 0.33
CA VAL A 6 -0.93 5.24 -0.73
C VAL A 6 0.24 6.07 -1.22
N ALA A 7 1.46 5.51 -1.13
CA ALA A 7 2.65 6.09 -1.72
C ALA A 7 2.88 5.47 -3.11
N ILE A 8 2.96 6.31 -4.13
CA ILE A 8 3.17 5.92 -5.52
C ILE A 8 4.58 6.30 -5.94
N TYR A 9 5.35 5.33 -6.43
CA TYR A 9 6.72 5.51 -6.89
C TYR A 9 6.82 5.30 -8.39
N ASN A 10 7.54 6.19 -9.07
CA ASN A 10 7.90 6.01 -10.47
C ASN A 10 8.80 4.79 -10.62
N PRO A 11 8.59 3.98 -11.68
CA PRO A 11 9.49 2.89 -11.98
C PRO A 11 10.86 3.41 -12.43
N THR A 12 11.87 2.55 -12.38
CA THR A 12 13.18 2.85 -12.96
C THR A 12 13.10 2.91 -14.49
N ASP A 13 12.37 1.96 -15.10
CA ASP A 13 12.03 1.98 -16.52
C ASP A 13 10.61 2.51 -16.70
N LYS A 14 10.42 3.54 -17.53
CA LYS A 14 9.09 4.15 -17.76
C LYS A 14 8.09 3.22 -18.43
N ARG A 15 8.55 2.09 -18.95
CA ARG A 15 7.69 1.04 -19.50
C ARG A 15 7.02 0.22 -18.41
N ASP A 16 7.60 0.16 -17.20
CA ASP A 16 7.13 -0.62 -16.05
C ASP A 16 5.95 0.06 -15.32
N PRO A 17 5.16 -0.70 -14.53
CA PRO A 17 4.10 -0.10 -13.75
C PRO A 17 4.71 0.72 -12.61
N CYS A 18 3.99 1.73 -12.15
CA CYS A 18 4.35 2.39 -10.91
C CYS A 18 4.24 1.42 -9.74
N HIS A 19 5.14 1.55 -8.77
CA HIS A 19 5.08 0.76 -7.54
C HIS A 19 4.21 1.46 -6.50
N TRP A 20 3.32 0.72 -5.85
CA TRP A 20 2.45 1.23 -4.80
C TRP A 20 2.79 0.58 -3.45
N ALA A 21 2.74 1.38 -2.40
CA ALA A 21 2.87 0.92 -1.02
C ALA A 21 1.88 1.63 -0.12
N LEU A 22 1.51 1.00 1.00
CA LEU A 22 0.81 1.65 2.08
C LEU A 22 1.81 2.33 3.00
N TRP A 23 1.54 3.59 3.34
CA TRP A 23 2.29 4.33 4.34
C TRP A 23 1.36 4.68 5.50
N LEU A 24 1.73 4.24 6.69
CA LEU A 24 1.04 4.58 7.93
C LEU A 24 1.96 5.47 8.75
N LYS A 25 1.43 6.61 9.21
CA LYS A 25 2.15 7.51 10.13
C LYS A 25 1.31 7.81 11.36
N THR A 26 1.86 7.58 12.53
CA THR A 26 1.24 7.95 13.80
C THR A 26 1.48 9.43 14.12
N SER A 27 0.69 9.99 15.03
CA SER A 27 0.86 11.37 15.51
C SER A 27 2.15 11.61 16.31
N ASP A 28 2.79 10.56 16.81
CA ASP A 28 4.12 10.57 17.45
C ASP A 28 5.25 10.29 16.45
N ASP A 29 5.00 10.52 15.16
CA ASP A 29 5.98 10.48 14.07
C ASP A 29 6.53 9.09 13.72
N GLN A 30 5.93 8.01 14.24
CA GLN A 30 6.27 6.65 13.82
C GLN A 30 5.72 6.39 12.42
N SER A 31 6.62 6.13 11.47
CA SER A 31 6.29 5.84 10.08
C SER A 31 6.61 4.39 9.73
N VAL A 32 5.69 3.75 9.03
CA VAL A 32 5.88 2.41 8.48
C VAL A 32 5.35 2.34 7.06
N ILE A 33 6.15 1.76 6.18
CA ILE A 33 5.80 1.45 4.80
C ILE A 33 5.58 -0.07 4.71
N LEU A 34 4.47 -0.45 4.09
CA LEU A 34 4.01 -1.83 3.93
C LEU A 34 3.75 -2.06 2.44
N GLN A 35 4.38 -3.09 1.87
CA GLN A 35 4.37 -3.33 0.45
C GLN A 35 4.56 -4.81 0.13
N VAL A 36 4.31 -5.15 -1.13
CA VAL A 36 4.77 -6.40 -1.72
C VAL A 36 5.97 -6.13 -2.61
N GLY A 37 6.92 -7.04 -2.57
CA GLY A 37 8.03 -7.10 -3.51
C GLY A 37 7.74 -8.13 -4.60
N ASP A 38 8.53 -8.10 -5.66
CA ASP A 38 8.55 -9.06 -6.74
C ASP A 38 9.79 -9.98 -6.65
N GLU A 39 9.65 -11.19 -7.20
CA GLU A 39 10.74 -12.14 -7.46
C GLU A 39 11.55 -12.66 -6.26
N LYS A 40 10.96 -12.84 -5.06
CA LYS A 40 11.70 -13.53 -3.97
C LYS A 40 12.05 -14.96 -4.38
N ASN A 41 13.32 -15.18 -4.71
CA ASN A 41 13.85 -16.42 -5.29
C ASN A 41 13.24 -16.78 -6.67
N GLY A 42 12.88 -15.77 -7.47
CA GLY A 42 12.33 -15.96 -8.83
C GLY A 42 10.91 -16.53 -8.88
N ARG A 43 10.12 -16.35 -7.81
CA ARG A 43 8.74 -16.87 -7.71
C ARG A 43 7.75 -15.77 -7.30
N GLY A 44 7.32 -14.98 -8.27
CA GLY A 44 6.19 -14.06 -8.12
C GLY A 44 6.34 -13.03 -6.99
N TYR A 45 5.22 -12.47 -6.56
CA TYR A 45 5.11 -11.49 -5.49
C TYR A 45 5.21 -12.13 -4.10
N TYR A 46 5.62 -11.32 -3.12
CA TYR A 46 5.66 -11.67 -1.70
C TYR A 46 5.44 -10.42 -0.84
N VAL A 47 4.89 -10.59 0.36
CA VAL A 47 4.79 -9.49 1.34
C VAL A 47 6.16 -9.21 1.93
N GLU A 48 6.63 -7.97 1.82
CA GLU A 48 7.90 -7.53 2.40
C GLU A 48 7.78 -7.27 3.90
N ASP A 49 8.91 -7.38 4.61
CA ASP A 49 8.98 -6.95 6.00
C ASP A 49 8.67 -5.43 6.11
N PRO A 50 8.03 -4.97 7.20
CA PRO A 50 7.73 -3.56 7.39
C PRO A 50 8.97 -2.67 7.34
N ILE A 51 8.89 -1.57 6.59
CA ILE A 51 10.00 -0.60 6.47
C ILE A 51 9.70 0.63 7.32
N TYR A 52 10.44 0.81 8.41
CA TYR A 52 10.27 1.95 9.33
C TYR A 52 10.97 3.22 8.85
N LYS A 53 10.44 3.84 7.79
CA LYS A 53 10.95 5.07 7.16
C LYS A 53 9.80 5.89 6.56
N GLU A 54 10.11 7.10 6.14
CA GLU A 54 9.19 7.94 5.35
C GLU A 54 9.42 7.79 3.84
N PRO A 55 8.35 7.75 3.02
CA PRO A 55 8.46 7.67 1.56
C PRO A 55 9.21 8.86 0.94
N MET A 56 9.16 10.05 1.57
CA MET A 56 9.72 11.31 1.07
C MET A 56 11.25 11.25 0.87
N ARG A 57 11.91 10.26 1.46
CA ARG A 57 13.35 10.03 1.27
C ARG A 57 13.70 9.39 -0.08
N SER A 58 12.71 8.88 -0.81
CA SER A 58 12.90 8.25 -2.12
C SER A 58 12.80 9.29 -3.23
N ALA A 59 13.84 9.41 -4.05
CA ALA A 59 13.81 10.23 -5.27
C ALA A 59 12.78 9.73 -6.31
N ARG A 60 12.27 8.50 -6.15
CA ARG A 60 11.24 7.93 -7.02
C ARG A 60 9.81 8.21 -6.57
N LEU A 61 9.60 8.75 -5.37
CA LEU A 61 8.25 9.08 -4.90
C LEU A 61 7.63 10.11 -5.84
N ALA A 62 6.50 9.76 -6.44
CA ALA A 62 5.76 10.60 -7.37
C ALA A 62 4.59 11.31 -6.67
N GLU A 63 3.86 10.58 -5.84
CA GLU A 63 2.61 11.05 -5.24
C GLU A 63 2.34 10.32 -3.92
N VAL A 64 1.63 11.00 -3.01
CA VAL A 64 0.99 10.37 -1.85
C VAL A 64 -0.50 10.71 -1.86
N ILE A 65 -1.35 9.70 -1.71
CA ILE A 65 -2.80 9.85 -1.72
C ILE A 65 -3.34 9.57 -0.32
N ASP A 66 -3.93 10.56 0.32
CA ASP A 66 -4.56 10.43 1.64
C ASP A 66 -5.80 9.54 1.56
N CYS A 67 -5.79 8.45 2.32
CA CYS A 67 -6.86 7.45 2.37
C CYS A 67 -7.69 7.53 3.65
N GLY A 68 -7.37 8.45 4.56
CA GLY A 68 -8.06 8.65 5.82
C GLY A 68 -7.21 8.29 7.04
N THR A 69 -7.89 8.11 8.17
CA THR A 69 -7.23 7.88 9.46
C THR A 69 -7.80 6.67 10.18
N ILE A 70 -6.95 6.07 11.02
CA ILE A 70 -7.23 4.97 11.92
C ILE A 70 -6.98 5.48 13.36
N PRO A 71 -7.75 5.03 14.37
CA PRO A 71 -7.43 5.31 15.77
C PRO A 71 -6.02 4.84 16.14
N SER A 72 -5.25 5.66 16.88
CA SER A 72 -3.86 5.29 17.24
C SER A 72 -3.75 3.96 17.99
N SER A 73 -4.75 3.63 18.84
CA SER A 73 -4.82 2.35 19.55
C SER A 73 -4.95 1.13 18.62
N LYS A 74 -5.26 1.35 17.34
CA LYS A 74 -5.44 0.34 16.31
C LYS A 74 -4.29 0.30 15.30
N HIS A 75 -3.25 1.12 15.46
CA HIS A 75 -2.10 1.16 14.56
C HIS A 75 -1.46 -0.22 14.35
N ASN A 76 -1.06 -0.88 15.44
CA ASN A 76 -0.42 -2.19 15.37
C ASN A 76 -1.37 -3.26 14.80
N GLN A 77 -2.67 -3.17 15.11
CA GLN A 77 -3.67 -4.06 14.53
C GLN A 77 -3.75 -3.90 13.00
N ALA A 78 -3.74 -2.66 12.51
CA ALA A 78 -3.74 -2.38 11.08
C ALA A 78 -2.47 -2.91 10.40
N VAL A 79 -1.29 -2.68 11.00
CA VAL A 79 -0.01 -3.20 10.48
C VAL A 79 -0.03 -4.74 10.37
N LEU A 80 -0.49 -5.43 11.42
CA LEU A 80 -0.59 -6.89 11.42
C LEU A 80 -1.59 -7.41 10.39
N LEU A 81 -2.74 -6.75 10.25
CA LEU A 81 -3.75 -7.12 9.27
C LEU A 81 -3.23 -6.97 7.84
N ILE A 82 -2.52 -5.87 7.55
CA ILE A 82 -1.92 -5.62 6.25
C ILE A 82 -0.83 -6.66 5.93
N GLN A 83 0.05 -6.95 6.89
CA GLN A 83 1.12 -7.95 6.74
C GLN A 83 0.59 -9.37 6.53
N ALA A 84 -0.60 -9.68 7.04
CA ALA A 84 -1.24 -10.97 6.86
C ALA A 84 -2.01 -11.09 5.53
N HIS A 85 -2.20 -10.00 4.77
CA HIS A 85 -2.95 -10.03 3.52
C HIS A 85 -2.17 -10.78 2.43
N PRO A 86 -2.73 -11.85 1.85
CA PRO A 86 -2.00 -12.71 0.93
C PRO A 86 -1.69 -12.01 -0.39
N VAL A 87 -0.72 -12.56 -1.12
CA VAL A 87 -0.45 -12.23 -2.51
C VAL A 87 -1.19 -13.18 -3.45
N ASP A 88 -1.56 -12.71 -4.65
CA ASP A 88 -2.10 -13.56 -5.71
C ASP A 88 -1.07 -13.72 -6.84
N ASN A 89 -0.36 -14.85 -6.81
CA ASN A 89 0.62 -15.23 -7.82
C ASN A 89 0.03 -16.05 -8.98
N GLN A 90 -1.30 -16.21 -9.04
CA GLN A 90 -2.00 -16.96 -10.10
C GLN A 90 -2.68 -16.03 -11.10
N SER A 91 -3.21 -14.89 -10.64
CA SER A 91 -3.83 -13.89 -11.50
C SER A 91 -2.79 -13.19 -12.37
N THR A 92 -3.11 -12.95 -13.65
CA THR A 92 -2.27 -12.21 -14.60
C THR A 92 -2.46 -10.70 -14.56
N THR A 93 -3.42 -10.20 -13.77
CA THR A 93 -3.76 -8.78 -13.64
C THR A 93 -3.55 -8.24 -12.23
N TRP A 94 -3.08 -9.11 -11.33
CA TRP A 94 -2.79 -8.78 -9.95
C TRP A 94 -1.32 -8.36 -9.79
N ASN A 95 -1.10 -7.27 -9.05
CA ASN A 95 0.21 -6.70 -8.78
C ASN A 95 0.18 -5.89 -7.47
N CYS A 96 1.25 -5.15 -7.16
CA CYS A 96 1.34 -4.35 -5.94
C CYS A 96 0.20 -3.33 -5.77
N GLN A 97 -0.35 -2.80 -6.87
CA GLN A 97 -1.44 -1.84 -6.85
C GLN A 97 -2.76 -2.52 -6.44
N ALA A 98 -2.99 -3.75 -6.92
CA ALA A 98 -4.10 -4.58 -6.48
C ALA A 98 -4.01 -4.90 -4.98
N TRP A 99 -2.83 -5.34 -4.52
CA TRP A 99 -2.59 -5.64 -3.10
C TRP A 99 -2.87 -4.44 -2.19
N VAL A 100 -2.46 -3.23 -2.59
CA VAL A 100 -2.75 -2.00 -1.84
C VAL A 100 -4.25 -1.72 -1.77
N ILE A 101 -4.98 -1.83 -2.89
CA ILE A 101 -6.43 -1.60 -2.93
C ILE A 101 -7.16 -2.61 -2.05
N GLU A 102 -6.84 -3.89 -2.18
CA GLU A 102 -7.44 -4.96 -1.38
C GLU A 102 -7.20 -4.75 0.12
N ASN A 103 -6.03 -4.27 0.51
CA ASN A 103 -5.74 -3.95 1.91
C ASN A 103 -6.56 -2.76 2.42
N LEU A 104 -6.78 -1.72 1.60
CA LEU A 104 -7.67 -0.62 1.98
C LEU A 104 -9.09 -1.13 2.21
N GLU A 105 -9.60 -1.98 1.33
CA GLU A 105 -10.92 -2.61 1.47
C GLU A 105 -10.98 -3.52 2.72
N ASN A 106 -9.93 -4.30 2.99
CA ASN A 106 -9.82 -5.17 4.15
C ASN A 106 -9.83 -4.36 5.47
N LEU A 107 -9.13 -3.23 5.53
CA LEU A 107 -9.17 -2.31 6.68
C LEU A 107 -10.56 -1.72 6.90
N GLU A 108 -11.30 -1.40 5.83
CA GLU A 108 -12.68 -0.92 5.92
C GLU A 108 -13.64 -2.01 6.42
N GLN A 109 -13.51 -3.23 5.90
CA GLN A 109 -14.33 -4.38 6.35
C GLN A 109 -14.14 -4.69 7.84
N HIS A 110 -12.95 -4.42 8.39
CA HIS A 110 -12.65 -4.54 9.81
C HIS A 110 -13.00 -3.29 10.63
N GLY A 111 -13.60 -2.26 10.02
CA GLY A 111 -14.00 -1.02 10.69
C GLY A 111 -12.81 -0.19 11.20
N LEU A 112 -11.61 -0.39 10.64
CA LEU A 112 -10.40 0.33 11.05
C LEU A 112 -10.22 1.64 10.29
N LEU A 113 -10.62 1.66 9.02
CA LEU A 113 -10.48 2.78 8.10
C LEU A 113 -11.82 3.05 7.42
N GLN A 114 -12.02 4.27 6.93
CA GLN A 114 -13.08 4.59 5.98
C GLN A 114 -12.48 5.42 4.84
N VAL A 115 -12.41 4.83 3.65
CA VAL A 115 -11.85 5.50 2.48
C VAL A 115 -12.98 6.15 1.71
N SER A 116 -12.85 7.44 1.38
CA SER A 116 -13.90 8.12 0.63
C SER A 116 -14.11 7.51 -0.77
N PRO A 117 -15.34 7.49 -1.30
CA PRO A 117 -15.60 6.98 -2.65
C PRO A 117 -14.76 7.67 -3.73
N THR A 118 -14.50 8.97 -3.58
CA THR A 118 -13.65 9.74 -4.49
C THR A 118 -12.21 9.25 -4.50
N VAL A 119 -11.63 8.93 -3.34
CA VAL A 119 -10.27 8.39 -3.24
C VAL A 119 -10.22 6.98 -3.86
N LYS A 120 -11.21 6.13 -3.60
CA LYS A 120 -11.29 4.80 -4.24
C LYS A 120 -11.35 4.91 -5.76
N ALA A 121 -12.20 5.80 -6.29
CA ALA A 121 -12.32 6.03 -7.72
C ALA A 121 -11.00 6.55 -8.33
N SER A 122 -10.30 7.46 -7.63
CA SER A 122 -8.99 7.96 -8.04
C SER A 122 -7.94 6.85 -8.13
N LEU A 123 -7.86 5.99 -7.10
CA LEU A 123 -6.95 4.84 -7.10
C LEU A 123 -7.28 3.88 -8.24
N GLN A 124 -8.55 3.50 -8.41
CA GLN A 124 -8.97 2.62 -9.51
C GLN A 124 -8.63 3.20 -10.88
N ALA A 125 -8.80 4.51 -11.08
CA ALA A 125 -8.45 5.18 -12.34
C ALA A 125 -6.93 5.21 -12.61
N LYS A 126 -6.10 5.15 -11.57
CA LYS A 126 -4.63 5.11 -11.68
C LYS A 126 -4.08 3.69 -11.81
N ARG A 127 -4.88 2.66 -11.51
CA ARG A 127 -4.43 1.27 -11.50
C ARG A 127 -4.02 0.80 -12.90
N GLN A 128 -2.87 0.16 -12.98
CA GLN A 128 -2.30 -0.47 -14.17
C GLN A 128 -2.44 -1.99 -14.01
N ASN A 129 -3.26 -2.63 -14.84
CA ASN A 129 -3.71 -4.03 -14.66
C ASN A 129 -2.80 -5.08 -15.32
N TRP A 130 -1.49 -4.89 -15.30
CA TRP A 130 -0.54 -5.77 -15.99
C TRP A 130 0.47 -6.39 -15.03
N GLN A 131 0.93 -7.58 -15.42
CA GLN A 131 2.10 -8.29 -14.90
C GLN A 131 3.19 -8.31 -15.96
#